data_AF-A0A3B9L8N8-F1
#
_entry.id   AF-A0A3B9L8N8-F1
#
_cell.length_a   1.000
_cell.length_b   1.000
_cell.length_c   1.000
_cell.angle_alpha   90.00
_cell.angle_beta   90.00
_cell.angle_gamma   90.00
#
_symmetry.space_group_name_H-M   'P 1'
#
loop_
_entity.id
_entity.type
_entity.pdbx_description
1 polymer ?
#
loop_
_entity_poly.entity_id
_entity_poly.type
_entity_poly.pdbx_seq_one_letter_code
_entity_poly.pdbx_strand_id
1 'polypeptide(L)' 'AISKNPYLTFYLANAKAGDQVLVTWVDNQGMTGQGEVQVKI' A
#
# COMPACT_ATOMS: atom_id res chain seq x y z
N ALA A 1 -5.24 -18.72 -8.07
CA ALA A 1 -3.83 -18.32 -8.21
C ALA A 1 -3.44 -17.50 -6.99
N ILE A 2 -2.26 -17.76 -6.39
CA ILE A 2 -1.64 -16.88 -5.39
C ILE A 2 -0.56 -16.10 -6.13
N SER A 3 -0.73 -14.78 -6.30
CA SER A 3 0.32 -13.96 -6.90
C SER A 3 1.46 -13.81 -5.91
N LYS A 4 2.65 -14.33 -6.24
CA LYS A 4 3.86 -14.05 -5.46
C LYS A 4 4.26 -12.60 -5.68
N ASN A 5 4.44 -11.84 -4.60
CA ASN A 5 4.86 -10.43 -4.61
C ASN A 5 4.00 -9.54 -5.53
N PRO A 6 2.69 -9.41 -5.26
CA PRO A 6 1.83 -8.54 -6.06
C PRO A 6 2.31 -7.09 -5.98
N TYR A 7 2.40 -6.42 -7.11
CA TYR A 7 2.69 -4.99 -7.19
C TYR A 7 1.38 -4.21 -7.35
N LEU A 8 1.16 -3.23 -6.47
CA LEU A 8 -0.05 -2.40 -6.45
C LEU A 8 0.36 -0.94 -6.62
N THR A 9 -0.36 -0.21 -7.47
CA THR A 9 -0.18 1.23 -7.66
C THR A 9 -1.52 1.93 -7.39
N PHE A 10 -1.47 2.99 -6.59
CA PHE A 10 -2.63 3.79 -6.23
C PHE A 10 -2.40 5.24 -6.64
N TYR A 11 -3.44 5.88 -7.16
CA TYR A 11 -3.47 7.32 -7.34
C TYR A 11 -4.22 7.94 -6.16
N LEU A 12 -3.53 8.78 -5.40
CA LEU A 12 -4.10 9.47 -4.25
C LEU A 12 -4.42 10.91 -4.65
N ALA A 13 -5.70 11.25 -4.68
CA ALA A 13 -6.13 12.62 -4.95
C ALA A 13 -5.77 13.53 -3.77
N ASN A 14 -5.19 14.70 -4.07
CA ASN A 14 -4.89 15.75 -3.09
C ASN A 14 -3.89 15.36 -1.97
N ALA A 15 -3.08 14.31 -2.14
CA ALA A 15 -2.00 14.00 -1.22
C ALA A 15 -0.95 15.12 -1.22
N LYS A 16 -0.47 15.48 -0.03
CA LYS A 16 0.49 16.58 0.18
C LYS A 16 1.81 16.03 0.69
N ALA A 17 2.89 16.78 0.44
CA ALA A 17 4.18 16.48 1.02
C ALA A 17 4.09 16.40 2.56
N GLY A 18 4.64 15.33 3.12
CA GLY A 18 4.58 15.03 4.54
C GLY A 18 3.45 14.09 4.96
N ASP A 19 2.43 13.86 4.12
CA ASP A 19 1.37 12.90 4.41
C ASP A 19 1.95 11.49 4.54
N GLN A 20 1.40 10.70 5.46
CA GLN A 20 1.77 9.30 5.67
C GLN A 20 0.72 8.41 5.00
N VAL A 21 1.18 7.55 4.09
CA VAL A 21 0.34 6.58 3.40
C VAL A 21 0.60 5.21 4.02
N LEU A 22 -0.44 4.66 4.63
CA LEU A 22 -0.47 3.32 5.20
C LEU A 22 -1.33 2.41 4.32
N VAL A 23 -0.78 1.28 3.89
CA VAL A 23 -1.52 0.23 3.17
C VAL A 23 -1.51 -1.03 4.01
N THR A 24 -2.68 -1.58 4.26
CA THR A 24 -2.86 -2.90 4.87
C THR A 24 -3.66 -3.79 3.94
N TRP A 25 -3.36 -5.09 3.93
CA TRP A 25 -4.08 -6.05 3.10
C TRP A 25 -4.19 -7.40 3.79
N VAL A 26 -5.16 -8.19 3.29
CA VAL A 26 -5.31 -9.61 3.60
C VAL A 26 -5.09 -10.38 2.30
N ASP A 27 -4.21 -11.38 2.30
CA ASP A 27 -4.01 -12.23 1.14
C ASP A 27 -5.11 -13.30 1.02
N ASN A 28 -5.04 -14.11 -0.04
CA ASN A 28 -6.01 -15.18 -0.27
C ASN A 28 -5.82 -16.41 0.65
N GLN A 29 -4.83 -16.40 1.54
CA GLN A 29 -4.64 -17.37 2.61
C GLN A 29 -5.09 -16.82 3.97
N GLY A 30 -5.59 -15.58 4.02
CA GLY A 30 -6.03 -14.91 5.24
C GLY A 30 -4.90 -14.25 6.04
N MET A 31 -3.67 -14.22 5.53
CA MET A 31 -2.55 -13.55 6.19
C MET A 31 -2.59 -12.05 5.92
N THR A 32 -2.11 -11.26 6.88
CA THR A 32 -2.10 -9.80 6.77
C THR A 32 -0.72 -9.26 6.42
N GLY A 33 -0.69 -8.15 5.70
CA GLY A 33 0.53 -7.39 5.41
C GLY A 33 0.31 -5.89 5.57
N GLN A 34 1.41 -5.17 5.75
CA GLN A 34 1.42 -3.72 5.92
C GLN A 34 2.61 -3.10 5.18
N GLY A 35 2.40 -1.92 4.59
CA GLY A 35 3.43 -1.07 4.02
C GLY A 35 3.14 0.39 4.33
N GLU A 36 4.20 1.18 4.51
CA GLU A 36 4.09 2.59 4.87
C GLU A 36 5.09 3.43 4.08
N VAL A 37 4.67 4.62 3.66
CA VAL A 37 5.54 5.60 3.03
C VAL A 37 5.10 7.02 3.37
N GLN A 38 6.06 7.93 3.51
CA GLN A 38 5.79 9.36 3.57
C GLN A 38 5.84 9.96 2.17
N VAL A 39 4.85 10.77 1.81
CA VAL A 39 4.82 11.52 0.55
C VAL A 39 5.95 12.55 0.58
N LYS A 40 6.91 12.40 -0.33
CA LYS A 40 8.04 13.31 -0.50
C LYS A 40 7.79 14.27 -1.67
N ILE A 41 8.45 15.42 -1.62
CA ILE A 41 8.52 16.41 -2.72
C ILE A 41 9.46 15.85 -3.80
#